data_AF-A0A932BUX6-F1
#
_entry.id   AF-A0A932BUX6-F1
#
_cell.length_a   1.000
_cell.length_b   1.000
_cell.length_c   1.000
_cell.angle_alpha   90.00
_cell.angle_beta   90.00
_cell.angle_gamma   90.00
#
_symmetry.space_group_name_H-M   'P 1'
#
loop_
_entity.id
_entity.type
_entity.pdbx_description
1 polymer ?
#
loop_
_entity_poly.entity_id
_entity_poly.type
_entity_poly.pdbx_seq_one_letter_code
_entity_poly.pdbx_strand_id
1 'polypeptide(L)'
;MKTAPGTSDYQMWRDEAADPPALVCQVGSTQLRYHLAAIDDLHAMLKAHGDWMALGATDEQKAAPDGTVEAWGRAADNPVGGWYGLRKGYRGRFGMYLPPLLEVLGLAELTHDPRNNRIRAI
;
A
#
# COMPACT_ATOMS: atom_id res chain seq x y z
N MET A 1 -7.31 5.87 10.84
CA MET A 1 -5.83 5.69 10.86
C MET A 1 -5.17 6.84 10.14
N LYS A 2 -3.86 7.05 10.30
CA LYS A 2 -3.11 8.14 9.68
C LYS A 2 -2.07 7.63 8.70
N THR A 3 -1.75 8.42 7.68
CA THR A 3 -0.62 8.13 6.77
C THR A 3 0.70 8.13 7.55
N ALA A 4 1.77 7.54 7.00
CA ALA A 4 3.05 7.42 7.70
C ALA A 4 3.57 8.75 8.30
N PRO A 5 3.54 9.91 7.59
CA PRO A 5 3.94 11.19 8.20
C PRO A 5 2.98 11.74 9.28
N GLY A 6 1.85 11.09 9.55
CA GLY A 6 0.84 11.53 10.52
C GLY A 6 -0.08 12.67 10.04
N THR A 7 0.03 13.09 8.77
CA THR A 7 -0.58 14.33 8.26
C THR A 7 -1.99 14.18 7.70
N SER A 8 -2.42 12.96 7.38
CA SER A 8 -3.74 12.73 6.75
C SER A 8 -4.46 11.54 7.36
N ASP A 9 -5.72 11.76 7.73
CA ASP A 9 -6.61 10.71 8.23
C ASP A 9 -7.32 9.99 7.09
N TYR A 10 -7.47 8.68 7.26
CA TYR A 10 -8.20 7.82 6.34
C TYR A 10 -8.77 6.59 7.06
N GLN A 11 -9.68 5.91 6.38
CA GLN A 11 -10.28 4.66 6.84
C GLN A 11 -10.00 3.55 5.82
N MET A 12 -9.84 2.32 6.32
CA MET A 12 -9.78 1.13 5.49
C MET A 12 -10.66 0.03 6.05
N TRP A 13 -11.30 -0.72 5.17
CA TRP A 13 -12.08 -1.92 5.52
C TRP A 13 -12.08 -2.92 4.37
N ARG A 14 -12.33 -4.19 4.71
CA ARG A 14 -12.45 -5.27 3.74
C ARG A 14 -13.85 -5.26 3.12
N ASP A 15 -13.91 -5.44 1.81
CA ASP A 15 -15.11 -5.64 1.01
C ASP A 15 -14.96 -6.99 0.29
N GLU A 16 -15.21 -8.06 1.06
CA GLU A 16 -15.05 -9.45 0.61
C GLU A 16 -16.08 -9.86 -0.45
N ALA A 17 -17.19 -9.12 -0.54
CA ALA A 17 -18.25 -9.36 -1.52
C ALA A 17 -17.97 -8.71 -2.89
N ALA A 18 -16.95 -7.86 -3.00
CA ALA A 18 -16.52 -7.29 -4.27
C ALA A 18 -15.90 -8.36 -5.18
N ASP A 19 -15.94 -8.12 -6.49
CA ASP A 19 -15.28 -8.96 -7.51
C ASP A 19 -14.28 -8.11 -8.32
N PRO A 20 -12.96 -8.27 -8.09
CA PRO A 20 -12.33 -9.12 -7.07
C PRO A 20 -12.53 -8.59 -5.63
N PRO A 21 -12.33 -9.43 -4.59
CA PRO A 21 -12.36 -8.98 -3.20
C PRO A 21 -11.44 -7.79 -2.97
N ALA A 22 -11.95 -6.76 -2.31
CA ALA A 22 -11.30 -5.47 -2.26
C ALA A 22 -10.96 -5.02 -0.83
N LEU A 23 -9.84 -4.33 -0.70
CA LEU A 23 -9.56 -3.48 0.43
C LEU A 23 -9.92 -2.03 0.05
N VAL A 24 -10.95 -1.49 0.70
CA VAL A 24 -11.41 -0.14 0.45
C VAL A 24 -10.61 0.85 1.28
N CYS A 25 -10.20 1.96 0.67
CA CYS A 25 -9.50 3.06 1.32
C CYS A 25 -10.25 4.38 1.07
N GLN A 26 -10.78 4.98 2.15
CA GLN A 26 -11.56 6.22 2.10
C GLN A 26 -10.76 7.39 2.67
N VAL A 27 -10.57 8.44 1.85
CA VAL A 27 -9.83 9.66 2.18
C VAL A 27 -10.67 10.86 1.77
N GLY A 28 -11.28 11.55 2.73
CA GLY A 28 -12.25 12.61 2.44
C GLY A 28 -13.41 12.07 1.60
N SER A 29 -13.64 12.64 0.42
CA SER A 29 -14.63 12.15 -0.57
C SER A 29 -14.07 11.15 -1.58
N THR A 30 -12.77 10.88 -1.54
CA THR A 30 -12.10 9.99 -2.50
C THR A 30 -12.02 8.57 -1.96
N GLN A 31 -12.39 7.60 -2.81
CA GLN A 31 -12.28 6.18 -2.49
C GLN A 31 -11.30 5.50 -3.46
N LEU A 32 -10.22 4.94 -2.91
CA LEU A 32 -9.33 4.01 -3.60
C LEU A 32 -9.74 2.58 -3.23
N ARG A 33 -9.44 1.64 -4.11
CA ARG A 33 -9.68 0.20 -3.87
C ARG A 33 -8.46 -0.58 -4.33
N TYR A 34 -7.99 -1.48 -3.47
CA TYR A 34 -6.91 -2.41 -3.77
C TYR A 34 -7.44 -3.84 -3.75
N HIS A 35 -6.78 -4.78 -4.42
CA HIS A 35 -7.04 -6.20 -4.18
C HIS A 35 -6.87 -6.50 -2.68
N LEU A 36 -7.79 -7.27 -2.10
CA LEU A 36 -7.74 -7.62 -0.68
C LEU A 36 -6.48 -8.42 -0.32
N ALA A 37 -6.00 -9.27 -1.24
CA ALA A 37 -4.78 -10.05 -1.10
C ALA A 37 -3.51 -9.20 -0.88
N ALA A 38 -3.56 -7.89 -1.19
CA ALA A 38 -2.45 -6.97 -1.00
C ALA A 38 -1.87 -6.98 0.42
N ILE A 39 -2.69 -7.25 1.43
CA ILE A 39 -2.25 -7.31 2.83
C ILE A 39 -1.23 -8.45 2.99
N ASP A 40 -1.60 -9.65 2.59
CA ASP A 40 -0.79 -10.85 2.77
C ASP A 40 0.40 -10.85 1.81
N ASP A 41 0.18 -10.44 0.56
CA ASP A 41 1.22 -10.39 -0.46
C ASP A 41 2.30 -9.36 -0.14
N LEU A 42 1.92 -8.16 0.34
CA LEU A 42 2.90 -7.14 0.74
C LEU A 42 3.72 -7.64 1.92
N HIS A 43 3.06 -8.24 2.91
CA HIS A 43 3.76 -8.78 4.08
C HIS A 43 4.72 -9.91 3.70
N ALA A 44 4.31 -10.84 2.84
CA ALA A 44 5.17 -11.91 2.33
C ALA A 44 6.37 -11.36 1.53
N MET A 45 6.14 -10.37 0.67
CA MET A 45 7.21 -9.70 -0.06
C MET A 45 8.22 -9.02 0.88
N LEU A 46 7.73 -8.27 1.89
CA LEU A 46 8.60 -7.61 2.85
C LEU A 46 9.42 -8.60 3.69
N LYS A 47 8.87 -9.77 4.02
CA LYS A 47 9.62 -10.87 4.65
C LYS A 47 10.73 -11.41 3.77
N ALA A 48 10.44 -11.61 2.49
CA ALA A 48 11.44 -12.07 1.53
C ALA A 48 12.55 -11.02 1.31
N HIS A 49 12.19 -9.73 1.33
CA HIS A 49 13.14 -8.62 1.25
C HIS A 49 14.03 -8.52 2.49
N GLY A 50 13.48 -8.79 3.69
CA GLY A 50 14.26 -9.01 4.91
C GLY A 50 14.88 -7.76 5.58
N ASP A 51 14.70 -6.57 5.00
CA ASP A 51 15.17 -5.31 5.57
C ASP A 51 14.15 -4.17 5.37
N TRP A 52 14.52 -2.94 5.71
CA TRP A 52 13.72 -1.76 5.46
C TRP A 52 13.59 -1.49 3.95
N MET A 53 12.36 -1.26 3.49
CA MET A 53 12.03 -0.86 2.13
C MET A 53 11.39 0.54 2.13
N ALA A 54 11.79 1.39 1.18
CA ALA A 54 11.21 2.71 1.02
C ALA A 54 9.76 2.64 0.50
N LEU A 55 8.89 3.51 1.01
CA LEU A 55 7.47 3.48 0.63
C LEU A 55 7.25 3.89 -0.84
N GLY A 56 7.97 4.91 -1.30
CA GLY A 56 7.88 5.39 -2.69
C GLY A 56 6.51 5.92 -3.10
N ALA A 57 5.67 6.36 -2.16
CA ALA A 57 4.29 6.77 -2.40
C ALA A 57 4.15 7.81 -3.55
N THR A 58 3.61 7.38 -4.70
CA THR A 58 3.34 8.24 -5.85
C THR A 58 1.94 8.03 -6.41
N ASP A 59 1.39 9.04 -7.10
CA ASP A 59 0.17 8.85 -7.88
C ASP A 59 0.40 7.97 -9.12
N GLU A 60 -0.67 7.44 -9.71
CA GLU A 60 -0.62 6.53 -10.86
C GLU A 60 0.03 7.16 -12.10
N GLN A 61 -0.05 8.48 -12.27
CA GLN A 61 0.51 9.18 -13.43
C GLN A 61 2.02 9.35 -13.33
N LYS A 62 2.62 9.10 -12.16
CA LYS A 62 4.04 9.28 -11.92
C LYS A 62 4.77 7.95 -11.91
N ALA A 63 6.01 7.96 -12.39
CA ALA A 63 6.95 6.88 -12.13
C ALA A 63 7.20 6.78 -10.61
N ALA A 64 7.04 5.59 -10.07
CA ALA A 64 7.40 5.23 -8.71
C ALA A 64 8.89 4.93 -8.74
N PRO A 65 9.65 5.36 -7.72
CA PRO A 65 11.05 5.02 -7.63
C PRO A 65 11.23 3.50 -7.54
N ASP A 66 12.21 2.97 -8.27
CA ASP A 66 12.53 1.55 -8.24
C ASP A 66 12.92 1.09 -6.83
N GLY A 67 12.64 -0.17 -6.51
CA GLY A 67 12.93 -0.75 -5.19
C GLY A 67 12.05 -0.24 -4.05
N THR A 68 10.88 0.34 -4.37
CA THR A 68 9.92 0.82 -3.37
C THR A 68 8.66 -0.03 -3.30
N VAL A 69 7.93 0.09 -2.19
CA VAL A 69 6.61 -0.54 -2.00
C VAL A 69 5.63 -0.12 -3.10
N GLU A 70 5.61 1.16 -3.48
CA GLU A 70 4.78 1.64 -4.58
C GLU A 70 5.16 0.99 -5.91
N ALA A 71 6.46 0.89 -6.22
CA ALA A 71 6.92 0.23 -7.44
C ALA A 71 6.51 -1.25 -7.49
N TRP A 72 6.67 -1.97 -6.38
CA TRP A 72 6.21 -3.36 -6.28
C TRP A 72 4.68 -3.49 -6.42
N GLY A 73 3.91 -2.57 -5.80
CA GLY A 73 2.45 -2.57 -5.83
C GLY A 73 1.81 -2.39 -7.22
N ARG A 74 2.63 -2.11 -8.24
CA ARG A 74 2.20 -1.92 -9.63
C ARG A 74 3.07 -2.67 -10.65
N ALA A 75 3.95 -3.55 -10.18
CA ALA A 75 4.85 -4.31 -11.02
C ALA A 75 4.13 -5.46 -11.74
N ALA A 76 4.55 -5.77 -12.97
CA ALA A 76 3.92 -6.82 -13.78
C ALA A 76 4.24 -8.25 -13.27
N ASP A 77 5.26 -8.38 -12.42
CA ASP A 77 5.75 -9.63 -11.85
C ASP A 77 5.30 -9.84 -10.39
N ASN A 78 4.46 -8.95 -9.84
CA ASN A 78 3.85 -9.17 -8.55
C ASN A 78 2.74 -10.25 -8.63
N PRO A 79 2.25 -10.78 -7.49
CA PRO A 79 1.27 -11.86 -7.47
C PRO A 79 -0.02 -11.63 -8.28
N VAL A 80 -0.43 -10.37 -8.48
CA VAL A 80 -1.64 -10.02 -9.26
C VAL A 80 -1.34 -9.65 -10.71
N GLY A 81 -0.08 -9.70 -11.14
CA GLY A 81 0.34 -9.43 -12.52
C GLY A 81 0.21 -7.97 -12.95
N GLY A 82 0.29 -7.02 -12.01
CA GLY A 82 0.16 -5.60 -12.33
C GLY A 82 -0.25 -4.73 -11.14
N TRP A 83 -1.29 -3.92 -11.31
CA TRP A 83 -1.72 -2.97 -10.27
C TRP A 83 -2.54 -3.68 -9.20
N TYR A 84 -2.13 -3.57 -7.93
CA TYR A 84 -3.03 -3.87 -6.82
C TYR A 84 -4.22 -2.90 -6.79
N GLY A 85 -4.04 -1.67 -7.25
CA GLY A 85 -5.11 -0.68 -7.37
C GLY A 85 -6.11 -1.05 -8.49
N LEU A 86 -7.38 -1.19 -8.12
CA LEU A 86 -8.44 -1.71 -9.00
C LEU A 86 -8.96 -0.66 -10.00
N ARG A 87 -9.09 0.60 -9.57
CA ARG A 87 -9.78 1.65 -10.34
C ARG A 87 -8.81 2.58 -11.05
N LYS A 88 -8.87 2.64 -12.39
CA LYS A 88 -8.11 3.63 -13.20
C LYS A 88 -8.46 5.05 -12.75
N GLY A 89 -7.45 5.91 -12.62
CA GLY A 89 -7.56 7.22 -11.96
C GLY A 89 -7.19 7.19 -10.47
N TYR A 90 -7.15 6.00 -9.87
CA TYR A 90 -6.97 5.78 -8.43
C TYR A 90 -6.21 4.47 -8.13
N ARG A 91 -5.25 4.07 -8.99
CA ARG A 91 -4.50 2.82 -8.80
C ARG A 91 -3.20 2.97 -8.00
N GLY A 92 -2.62 4.17 -8.00
CA GLY A 92 -1.40 4.47 -7.26
C GLY A 92 -1.66 4.80 -5.78
N ARG A 93 -0.66 5.38 -5.14
CA ARG A 93 -0.61 5.67 -3.69
C ARG A 93 -0.71 4.41 -2.84
N PHE A 94 -0.35 3.27 -3.40
CA PHE A 94 -0.28 2.00 -2.70
C PHE A 94 0.69 2.09 -1.51
N GLY A 95 1.88 2.64 -1.72
CA GLY A 95 2.89 2.90 -0.68
C GLY A 95 2.49 4.01 0.30
N MET A 96 1.38 4.73 0.07
CA MET A 96 0.87 5.73 1.02
C MET A 96 -0.08 5.12 2.05
N TYR A 97 -0.96 4.23 1.60
CA TYR A 97 -2.12 3.80 2.39
C TYR A 97 -2.01 2.37 2.93
N LEU A 98 -1.30 1.48 2.23
CA LEU A 98 -1.17 0.09 2.68
C LEU A 98 -0.17 -0.09 3.83
N PRO A 99 1.01 0.57 3.85
CA PRO A 99 1.99 0.38 4.91
C PRO A 99 1.48 0.66 6.34
N PRO A 100 0.74 1.76 6.61
CA PRO A 100 0.20 1.98 7.96
C PRO A 100 -0.89 0.97 8.34
N LEU A 101 -1.52 0.28 7.38
CA LEU A 101 -2.45 -0.80 7.69
C LEU A 101 -1.70 -2.02 8.21
N LEU A 102 -0.59 -2.40 7.57
CA LEU A 102 0.24 -3.52 8.03
C LEU A 102 0.78 -3.27 9.44
N GLU A 103 1.15 -2.03 9.75
CA GLU A 103 1.55 -1.63 11.10
C GLU A 103 0.40 -1.83 12.11
N VAL A 104 -0.80 -1.31 11.82
CA VAL A 104 -1.98 -1.48 12.69
C VAL A 104 -2.35 -2.96 12.89
N LEU A 105 -2.12 -3.79 11.88
CA LEU A 105 -2.35 -5.24 11.94
C LEU A 105 -1.22 -6.01 12.66
N GLY A 106 -0.14 -5.34 13.06
CA GLY A 106 1.01 -5.97 13.71
C GLY A 106 1.86 -6.84 12.78
N LEU A 107 1.82 -6.57 11.47
CA LEU A 107 2.54 -7.33 10.44
C LEU A 107 3.88 -6.67 10.03
N ALA A 108 4.06 -5.39 10.36
CA ALA A 108 5.23 -4.62 9.96
C ALA A 108 5.55 -3.50 10.94
N GLU A 109 6.81 -3.09 10.96
CA GLU A 109 7.29 -1.84 11.55
C GLU A 109 7.33 -0.75 10.47
N LEU A 110 6.95 0.48 10.83
CA LEU A 110 6.88 1.62 9.93
C LEU A 110 7.60 2.83 10.54
N THR A 111 8.34 3.59 9.73
CA THR A 111 8.89 4.87 10.17
C THR A 111 7.86 6.00 9.98
N HIS A 112 7.91 6.98 10.89
CA HIS A 112 6.98 8.13 10.94
C HIS A 112 7.73 9.47 10.84
N ASP A 113 8.63 9.57 9.87
CA ASP A 113 9.34 10.78 9.50
C ASP A 113 8.47 11.71 8.63
N PRO A 114 8.81 13.02 8.54
CA PRO A 114 8.11 13.95 7.64
C PRO A 114 8.16 13.53 6.16
N ARG A 115 9.14 12.74 5.74
CA ARG A 115 9.34 12.25 4.36
C ARG A 115 10.23 11.01 4.34
N ASN A 116 10.24 10.30 3.21
CA ASN A 116 11.11 9.14 2.94
C ASN A 116 10.93 8.00 3.94
N ASN A 117 9.67 7.77 4.35
CA ASN A 117 9.33 6.69 5.27
C ASN A 117 9.68 5.32 4.68
N ARG A 118 9.89 4.37 5.59
CA ARG A 118 10.27 3.00 5.28
C ARG A 118 9.44 2.01 6.09
N ILE A 119 9.27 0.81 5.56
CA ILE A 119 8.56 -0.30 6.21
C ILE A 119 9.44 -1.56 6.22
N ARG A 120 9.28 -2.40 7.24
CA ARG A 120 9.90 -3.75 7.32
C ARG A 120 8.91 -4.72 7.94
N ALA A 121 8.88 -5.98 7.49
CA ALA A 121 8.01 -7.00 8.09
C ALA A 121 8.50 -7.47 9.48
N ILE A 122 7.56 -8.03 10.26
CA ILE A 122 7.80 -8.69 11.56
C ILE A 122 7.80 -10.22 11.41
#